data_AF-A0A1T5CJW6-F1
#
_entry.id   AF-A0A1T5CJW6-F1
#
_cell.length_a   1.000
_cell.length_b   1.000
_cell.length_c   1.000
_cell.angle_alpha   90.00
_cell.angle_beta   90.00
_cell.angle_gamma   90.00
#
_symmetry.space_group_name_H-M   'P 1'
#
loop_
_entity.id
_entity.type
_entity.pdbx_description
1 polymer ?
#
loop_
_entity_poly.entity_id
_entity_poly.type
_entity_poly.pdbx_seq_one_letter_code
_entity_poly.pdbx_strand_id
1 'polypeptide(L)'
;MRPKTIIIAILLAIVVIILFNNKEESSFWFFGEIRTSKLIILATFYVIGMITGGILFRRRKKHPKEYAVTNPNSPVITDQTTDTDPTSPYAPNSLSDEDREFIRRD
;
A
#
# COMPACT_ATOMS: atom_id res chain seq x y z
N MET A 1 -24.38 -2.55 9.75
CA MET A 1 -23.76 -1.25 9.40
C MET A 1 -22.54 -1.04 10.29
N ARG A 2 -21.44 -0.47 9.77
CA ARG A 2 -20.27 -0.17 10.62
C ARG A 2 -20.47 1.18 11.31
N PRO A 3 -20.07 1.38 12.58
CA PRO A 3 -20.27 2.66 13.29
C PRO A 3 -19.73 3.86 12.52
N LYS A 4 -18.61 3.69 11.80
CA LYS A 4 -18.04 4.70 10.90
C LYS A 4 -19.01 5.22 9.85
N THR A 5 -19.93 4.39 9.35
CA THR A 5 -20.93 4.79 8.35
C THR A 5 -21.95 5.74 8.95
N ILE A 6 -22.37 5.51 10.20
CA ILE A 6 -23.31 6.38 10.92
C ILE A 6 -22.66 7.74 11.19
N ILE A 7 -21.40 7.76 11.63
CA ILE A 7 -20.65 9.00 11.86
C ILE A 7 -20.55 9.83 10.57
N ILE A 8 -20.22 9.19 9.44
CA ILE A 8 -20.14 9.87 8.14
C ILE A 8 -21.51 10.41 7.72
N ALA A 9 -22.59 9.65 7.93
CA ALA A 9 -23.94 10.10 7.60
C ALA A 9 -24.37 11.34 8.42
N ILE A 10 -24.04 11.37 9.72
CA ILE A 10 -24.31 12.52 10.59
C ILE A 10 -23.51 13.74 10.12
N LEU A 11 -22.22 13.57 9.85
CA LEU A 11 -21.38 14.66 9.33
C LEU A 11 -21.92 15.20 8.00
N LEU A 12 -22.36 14.32 7.11
CA LEU A 12 -22.94 14.72 5.82
C LEU A 12 -24.26 15.48 6.00
N ALA A 13 -25.12 15.03 6.92
CA ALA A 13 -26.36 15.74 7.24
C ALA A 13 -26.09 17.15 7.78
N ILE A 14 -25.11 17.31 8.67
CA ILE A 14 -24.69 18.62 9.19
C ILE A 14 -24.21 19.53 8.05
N VAL A 15 -23.37 19.02 7.16
CA VAL A 15 -22.88 19.77 5.98
C VAL A 15 -24.06 20.25 5.14
N VAL A 16 -25.01 19.37 4.84
CA VAL A 16 -26.22 19.71 4.06
C VAL A 16 -27.02 20.81 4.75
N ILE A 17 -27.27 20.71 6.06
CA ILE A 17 -28.00 21.74 6.82
C ILE A 17 -27.31 23.10 6.71
N ILE A 18 -25.99 23.14 6.91
CA ILE A 18 -25.20 24.37 6.81
C ILE A 18 -25.29 24.96 5.40
N LEU A 19 -25.18 24.13 4.36
CA LEU A 19 -25.31 24.59 2.97
C LEU A 19 -26.70 25.22 2.75
N PHE A 20 -27.77 24.49 3.03
CA PHE A 20 -29.13 24.97 2.76
C PHE A 20 -29.53 26.22 3.56
N ASN A 21 -28.94 26.43 4.74
CA ASN A 21 -29.21 27.59 5.57
C ASN A 21 -28.42 28.84 5.14
N ASN A 22 -27.35 28.71 4.34
CA ASN A 22 -26.49 29.83 3.92
C ASN A 22 -26.77 30.29 2.47
N LYS A 23 -28.02 30.65 2.17
CA LYS A 23 -28.47 31.09 0.83
C LYS A 23 -28.11 32.53 0.45
N GLU A 24 -27.51 33.27 1.35
CA GLU A 24 -27.16 34.67 1.12
C GLU A 24 -26.04 34.82 0.08
N GLU A 25 -26.03 35.97 -0.59
CA GLU A 25 -24.93 36.40 -1.46
C GLU A 25 -23.80 37.00 -0.62
N SER A 26 -22.57 36.82 -1.09
CA SER A 26 -21.37 37.46 -0.52
C SER A 26 -20.55 38.06 -1.65
N SER A 27 -19.87 39.18 -1.39
CA SER A 27 -18.81 39.65 -2.26
C SER A 27 -17.62 38.69 -2.15
N PHE A 28 -17.04 38.31 -3.29
CA PHE A 28 -15.93 37.38 -3.36
C PHE A 28 -14.72 38.03 -4.02
N TRP A 29 -13.76 38.48 -3.21
CA TRP A 29 -12.64 39.32 -3.66
C TRP A 29 -11.68 38.65 -4.65
N PHE A 30 -11.59 37.32 -4.68
CA PHE A 30 -10.57 36.58 -5.43
C PHE A 30 -10.61 36.79 -6.96
N PHE A 31 -11.75 37.21 -7.52
CA PHE A 31 -11.92 37.48 -8.96
C PHE A 31 -12.41 38.93 -9.24
N GLY A 32 -12.15 39.87 -8.34
CA GLY A 32 -12.78 41.21 -8.34
C GLY A 32 -14.02 41.26 -7.43
N GLU A 33 -14.73 42.38 -7.36
CA GLU A 33 -15.90 42.52 -6.47
C GLU A 33 -17.15 41.87 -7.08
N ILE A 34 -17.12 40.54 -7.19
CA ILE A 34 -18.22 39.75 -7.74
C ILE A 34 -19.12 39.32 -6.59
N ARG A 35 -20.42 39.58 -6.71
CA ARG A 35 -21.44 39.02 -5.80
C ARG A 35 -21.81 37.64 -6.30
N THR A 36 -21.56 36.64 -5.47
CA THR A 36 -21.94 35.26 -5.76
C THR A 36 -22.55 34.62 -4.52
N SER A 37 -23.29 33.53 -4.69
CA SER A 37 -23.92 32.86 -3.55
C SER A 37 -22.86 32.23 -2.63
N LYS A 38 -23.01 32.42 -1.31
CA LYS A 38 -22.18 31.74 -0.30
C LYS A 38 -22.23 30.22 -0.47
N LEU A 39 -23.37 29.71 -0.94
CA LEU A 39 -23.58 28.31 -1.30
C LEU A 39 -22.59 27.78 -2.33
N ILE A 40 -22.40 28.48 -3.46
CA ILE A 40 -21.47 28.06 -4.52
C ILE A 40 -20.04 28.03 -4.00
N ILE A 41 -19.66 29.07 -3.25
CA ILE A 41 -18.33 29.17 -2.64
C ILE A 41 -18.09 27.99 -1.69
N LEU A 42 -19.02 27.78 -0.74
CA LEU A 42 -18.92 26.74 0.28
C LEU A 42 -18.90 25.34 -0.34
N ALA A 43 -19.77 25.08 -1.32
CA ALA A 43 -19.80 23.81 -2.04
C ALA A 43 -18.50 23.53 -2.79
N THR A 44 -17.93 24.55 -3.46
CA THR A 44 -16.67 24.42 -4.19
C THR A 44 -15.53 24.08 -3.25
N PHE A 45 -15.38 24.82 -2.14
CA PHE A 45 -14.35 24.53 -1.14
C PHE A 45 -14.57 23.20 -0.44
N TYR A 46 -15.82 22.80 -0.19
CA TYR A 46 -16.14 21.49 0.36
C TYR A 46 -15.67 20.37 -0.56
N VAL A 47 -15.94 20.46 -1.87
CA VAL A 47 -15.50 19.46 -2.85
C VAL A 47 -13.98 19.41 -2.94
N ILE A 48 -13.30 20.57 -3.00
CA ILE A 48 -11.84 20.65 -3.01
C ILE A 48 -11.25 20.03 -1.75
N GLY A 49 -11.82 20.32 -0.58
CA GLY A 49 -11.43 19.74 0.70
C GLY A 49 -11.64 18.23 0.77
N MET A 50 -12.78 17.73 0.24
CA MET A 50 -13.08 16.30 0.12
C MET A 50 -12.05 15.57 -0.76
N ILE A 51 -11.72 16.14 -1.93
CA ILE A 51 -10.72 15.57 -2.85
C ILE A 51 -9.35 15.59 -2.18
N THR A 52 -8.93 16.72 -1.63
CA THR A 52 -7.61 16.90 -1.01
C THR A 52 -7.46 15.99 0.21
N GLY A 53 -8.46 15.94 1.08
CA GLY A 53 -8.51 15.02 2.22
C GLY A 53 -8.52 13.57 1.76
N GLY A 54 -9.32 13.24 0.75
CA GLY A 54 -9.37 11.91 0.15
C GLY A 54 -8.01 11.45 -0.37
N ILE A 55 -7.24 12.35 -1.02
CA ILE A 55 -5.87 12.08 -1.49
C ILE A 55 -4.90 11.94 -0.32
N LEU A 56 -4.96 12.84 0.68
CA LEU A 56 -4.04 12.84 1.82
C LEU A 56 -4.23 11.61 2.71
N PHE A 57 -5.48 11.24 2.99
CA PHE A 57 -5.84 10.06 3.78
C PHE A 57 -5.92 8.78 2.95
N ARG A 58 -5.66 8.84 1.64
CA ARG A 58 -5.55 7.65 0.80
C ARG A 58 -4.39 6.81 1.31
N ARG A 59 -4.71 5.74 2.03
CA ARG A 59 -3.73 4.73 2.43
C ARG A 59 -3.00 4.27 1.17
N ARG A 60 -1.71 4.59 1.05
CA ARG A 60 -0.88 3.97 0.02
C ARG A 60 -0.92 2.47 0.29
N LYS A 61 -1.23 1.69 -0.74
CA LYS A 61 -1.14 0.23 -0.65
C LYS A 61 0.28 -0.04 -0.15
N LYS A 62 0.42 -0.70 0.99
CA LYS A 62 1.73 -1.22 1.39
C LYS A 62 2.20 -2.02 0.18
N HIS A 63 3.39 -1.72 -0.35
CA HIS A 63 3.99 -2.58 -1.36
C HIS A 63 3.81 -4.02 -0.88
N PRO A 64 3.42 -4.96 -1.77
CA PRO A 64 3.40 -6.35 -1.39
C PRO A 64 4.75 -6.60 -0.73
N LYS A 65 4.74 -6.94 0.57
CA LYS A 65 5.94 -7.39 1.27
C LYS A 65 6.52 -8.43 0.33
N GLU A 66 7.77 -8.20 -0.05
CA GLU A 66 8.61 -8.99 -0.93
C GLU A 66 7.95 -10.31 -1.33
N TYR A 67 7.80 -10.52 -2.64
CA TYR A 67 7.58 -11.85 -3.20
C TYR A 67 8.44 -12.81 -2.37
N ALA A 68 7.78 -13.61 -1.53
CA ALA A 68 8.44 -14.70 -0.86
C ALA A 68 8.83 -15.61 -2.02
N VAL A 69 10.05 -15.43 -2.51
CA VAL A 69 10.69 -16.39 -3.37
C VAL A 69 10.86 -17.59 -2.46
N THR A 70 9.84 -18.43 -2.39
CA THR A 70 9.99 -19.80 -1.94
C THR A 70 10.86 -20.45 -2.99
N ASN A 71 12.18 -20.25 -2.87
CA ASN A 71 13.14 -21.08 -3.55
C ASN A 71 13.03 -22.44 -2.86
N PRO A 72 12.51 -23.49 -3.52
CA PRO A 72 12.52 -24.84 -2.93
C PRO A 72 13.94 -25.36 -2.69
N ASN A 73 14.97 -24.70 -3.22
CA ASN A 73 16.39 -25.06 -3.06
C ASN A 73 17.18 -24.08 -2.20
N SER A 74 16.61 -23.52 -1.13
CA SER A 74 17.44 -22.88 -0.11
C SER A 74 18.02 -23.98 0.79
N PRO A 75 19.36 -24.13 0.90
CA PRO A 75 19.93 -25.16 1.78
C PRO A 75 19.57 -24.80 3.22
N VAL A 76 18.69 -25.61 3.80
CA VAL A 76 18.51 -25.64 5.24
C VAL A 76 19.82 -26.16 5.80
N ILE A 77 20.57 -25.31 6.49
CA ILE A 77 21.65 -25.77 7.37
C ILE A 77 20.93 -26.40 8.57
N THR A 78 20.51 -27.66 8.40
CA THR A 78 20.17 -28.54 9.51
C THR A 78 21.48 -29.19 9.92
N ASP A 79 21.95 -28.78 11.09
CA ASP A 79 22.98 -29.52 11.81
C ASP A 79 22.61 -31.00 11.91
N GLN A 80 23.60 -31.84 11.58
CA GLN A 80 23.68 -33.28 11.89
C GLN A 80 22.73 -34.19 11.10
N THR A 81 23.29 -34.97 10.18
CA THR A 81 23.62 -36.40 10.41
C THR A 81 24.25 -37.00 9.16
N THR A 82 25.37 -37.67 9.34
CA THR A 82 25.99 -38.63 8.41
C THR A 82 24.96 -39.62 7.87
N ASP A 83 24.56 -39.45 6.61
CA ASP A 83 23.98 -40.50 5.78
C ASP A 83 24.53 -40.35 4.37
N THR A 84 25.63 -41.06 4.12
CA THR A 84 26.27 -41.12 2.80
C THR A 84 25.54 -42.18 1.98
N ASP A 85 24.54 -41.77 1.20
CA ASP A 85 23.94 -42.65 0.19
C ASP A 85 24.99 -42.90 -0.92
N PRO A 86 25.51 -44.14 -1.07
CA PRO A 86 26.57 -44.44 -2.04
C PRO A 86 26.10 -44.36 -3.50
N THR A 87 24.80 -44.15 -3.74
CA THR A 87 24.22 -44.01 -5.09
C THR A 87 23.91 -42.57 -5.50
N SER A 88 24.17 -41.58 -4.63
CA SER A 88 24.02 -40.18 -4.98
C SER A 88 25.10 -39.74 -5.98
N PRO A 89 24.76 -39.06 -7.10
CA PRO A 89 25.75 -38.48 -8.00
C PRO A 89 26.62 -37.40 -7.32
N TYR A 90 26.24 -36.93 -6.14
CA TYR A 90 26.98 -35.98 -5.30
C TYR A 90 27.73 -36.64 -4.14
N ALA A 91 27.84 -37.97 -4.11
CA ALA A 91 28.61 -38.66 -3.08
C ALA A 91 30.10 -38.29 -3.20
N PRO A 92 30.85 -38.13 -2.09
CA PRO A 92 32.26 -37.76 -2.13
C PRO A 92 33.14 -38.76 -2.91
N ASN A 93 32.65 -39.99 -3.11
CA ASN A 93 33.32 -41.05 -3.88
C ASN A 93 32.80 -41.21 -5.33
N SER A 94 31.80 -40.45 -5.77
CA SER A 94 31.24 -40.56 -7.14
C SER A 94 31.97 -39.72 -8.19
N LEU A 95 32.89 -38.86 -7.77
CA LEU A 95 33.72 -38.04 -8.67
C LEU A 95 34.93 -38.84 -9.16
N SER A 96 35.26 -38.69 -10.45
CA SER A 96 36.49 -39.23 -11.03
C SER A 96 37.73 -38.55 -10.44
N ASP A 97 38.90 -39.20 -10.50
CA ASP A 97 40.13 -38.62 -9.95
C ASP A 97 40.50 -37.28 -10.64
N GLU A 98 40.15 -37.13 -11.92
CA GLU A 98 40.33 -35.89 -12.69
C GLU A 98 39.45 -34.75 -12.17
N ASP A 99 38.17 -35.02 -11.88
CA ASP A 99 37.24 -34.01 -11.35
C ASP A 99 37.65 -33.54 -9.94
N ARG A 100 38.22 -34.44 -9.14
CA ARG A 100 38.72 -34.11 -7.79
C ARG A 100 39.94 -33.20 -7.84
N GLU A 101 40.84 -33.42 -8.80
CA GLU A 101 42.02 -32.59 -9.02
C GLU A 101 41.61 -31.17 -9.43
N PHE A 102 40.58 -31.02 -10.26
CA PHE A 102 40.07 -29.71 -10.71
C PHE A 102 39.55 -28.86 -9.56
N ILE A 103 38.70 -29.41 -8.69
CA ILE A 103 38.13 -28.69 -7.53
C ILE A 103 39.22 -28.30 -6.52
N ARG A 104 40.28 -29.09 -6.41
CA ARG A 104 41.38 -28.86 -5.45
C ARG A 104 42.34 -27.74 -5.89
N ARG A 105 42.28 -27.33 -7.16
CA ARG A 105 43.23 -26.39 -7.76
C ARG A 105 42.77 -24.93 -7.73
N ASP A 106 41.52 -24.67 -7.35
CA ASP A 106 40.97 -23.35 -7.02
C ASP A 106 41.03 -23.07 -5.51
#